data_AF-A0A9D9JUY8-F1
#
_entry.id   AF-A0A9D9JUY8-F1
#
_cell.length_a   1.000
_cell.length_b   1.000
_cell.length_c   1.000
_cell.angle_alpha   90.00
_cell.angle_beta   90.00
_cell.angle_gamma   90.00
#
_symmetry.space_group_name_H-M   'P 1'
#
loop_
_entity.id
_entity.type
_entity.pdbx_description
1 polymer ?
#
loop_
_entity_poly.entity_id
_entity_poly.type
_entity_poly.pdbx_seq_one_letter_code
_entity_poly.pdbx_strand_id
1 'polypeptide(L)'
;MDVPVGHPNFGRIIPCECKIREREAKLLRQYLELSGLEQLEDWTFESFDPTVPGVADAYRIALEYARNPDGWLLLMGGFGCGKTHLAAAIANYVLHHQRLFPLFTVVPDLLDYLRATFAPDRTDSYDNRFEQVRNAGLLVLDDLGTEHTTPWATEKLFQIINYRYNQRKPTVITTNRDLDDLDERIRSRLCDRAICRAVFIRAGDYRLRRSRLSS
;
A
#
# COMPACT_ATOMS: atom_id res chain seq x y z
N MET A 1 7.00 37.96 16.27
CA MET A 1 7.89 39.11 16.01
C MET A 1 7.01 40.25 15.55
N ASP A 2 6.94 41.34 16.30
CA ASP A 2 6.32 42.58 15.82
C ASP A 2 7.26 43.21 14.79
N VAL A 3 6.80 43.28 13.55
CA VAL A 3 7.50 44.00 12.47
C VAL A 3 6.96 45.43 12.37
N PRO A 4 7.67 46.38 11.74
CA PRO A 4 7.18 47.75 11.60
C PRO A 4 5.99 47.88 10.63
N VAL A 5 5.20 48.94 10.80
CA VAL A 5 4.12 49.33 9.88
C VAL A 5 4.72 49.55 8.47
N GLY A 6 4.22 48.82 7.47
CA GLY A 6 4.74 48.83 6.09
C GLY A 6 5.55 47.59 5.70
N HIS A 7 5.89 46.72 6.67
CA HIS A 7 6.51 45.42 6.37
C HIS A 7 5.45 44.42 5.82
N PRO A 8 5.78 43.55 4.84
CA PRO A 8 4.83 42.61 4.23
C PRO A 8 4.09 41.68 5.21
N ASN A 9 4.65 41.51 6.41
CA ASN A 9 4.14 40.65 7.47
C ASN A 9 3.53 41.42 8.65
N PHE A 10 3.36 42.74 8.56
CA PHE A 10 2.72 43.54 9.62
C PHE A 10 1.27 43.10 9.84
N GLY A 11 0.89 42.82 11.09
CA GLY A 11 -0.45 42.35 11.45
C GLY A 11 -0.81 40.93 10.97
N ARG A 12 0.13 40.18 10.37
CA ARG A 12 -0.12 38.79 9.96
C ARG A 12 0.14 37.83 11.12
N ILE A 13 -0.85 36.99 11.42
CA ILE A 13 -0.67 35.84 12.30
C ILE A 13 0.13 34.80 11.53
N ILE A 14 1.44 34.72 11.79
CA ILE A 14 2.31 33.66 11.26
C ILE A 14 2.29 32.51 12.28
N PRO A 15 1.74 31.33 11.93
CA PRO A 15 1.81 30.19 12.83
C PRO A 15 3.28 29.84 13.08
N CYS A 16 3.64 29.59 14.33
CA CYS A 16 4.98 29.11 14.68
C CYS A 16 5.25 27.79 13.96
N GLU A 17 6.43 27.64 13.35
CA GLU A 17 6.84 26.41 12.68
C GLU A 17 6.74 25.18 13.59
N CYS A 18 7.02 25.32 14.89
CA CYS A 18 6.89 24.23 15.86
C CYS A 18 5.44 23.70 15.95
N LYS A 19 4.46 24.61 15.96
CA LYS A 19 3.02 24.26 16.00
C LYS A 19 2.56 23.60 14.70
N ILE A 20 3.15 23.97 13.56
CA ILE A 20 2.88 23.34 12.26
C ILE A 20 3.42 21.91 12.29
N ARG A 21 4.69 21.73 12.67
CA ARG A 21 5.34 20.41 12.75
C ARG A 21 4.63 19.45 13.70
N GLU A 22 4.22 19.92 14.89
CA GLU A 22 3.44 19.11 15.83
C GLU A 22 2.10 18.63 15.23
N ARG A 23 1.42 19.51 14.48
CA ARG A 23 0.12 19.20 13.87
C ARG A 23 0.26 18.22 12.72
N GLU A 24 1.29 18.39 11.89
CA GLU A 24 1.64 17.46 10.81
C GLU A 24 2.02 16.09 11.38
N ALA A 25 2.84 16.03 12.43
CA ALA A 25 3.22 14.79 13.10
C ALA A 25 2.01 14.06 13.70
N LYS A 26 1.08 14.79 14.33
CA LYS A 26 -0.15 14.20 14.86
C LYS A 26 -1.04 13.64 13.76
N LEU A 27 -1.18 14.38 12.66
CA LEU A 27 -1.99 13.98 11.52
C LEU A 27 -1.37 12.74 10.83
N LEU A 28 -0.06 12.72 10.66
CA LEU A 28 0.69 11.60 10.12
C LEU A 28 0.53 10.34 10.97
N ARG A 29 0.58 10.44 12.31
CA ARG A 29 0.31 9.31 13.21
C ARG A 29 -1.10 8.74 13.02
N GLN A 30 -2.11 9.61 12.94
CA GLN A 30 -3.48 9.17 12.65
C GLN A 30 -3.56 8.47 11.29
N TYR A 31 -2.82 8.93 10.28
CA TYR A 31 -2.78 8.27 8.98
C TYR A 31 -2.07 6.92 9.03
N LEU A 32 -0.98 6.78 9.78
CA LEU A 32 -0.26 5.51 9.97
C LEU A 32 -1.15 4.44 10.62
N GLU A 33 -1.91 4.83 11.64
CA GLU A 33 -2.89 3.96 12.32
C GLU A 33 -3.97 3.49 11.33
N LEU A 34 -4.54 4.41 10.54
CA LEU A 34 -5.62 4.11 9.59
C LEU A 34 -5.13 3.36 8.34
N SER A 35 -3.88 3.56 7.94
CA SER A 35 -3.26 2.96 6.75
C SER A 35 -2.84 1.51 6.97
N GLY A 36 -2.83 1.00 8.20
CA GLY A 36 -2.30 -0.34 8.51
C GLY A 36 -0.78 -0.44 8.37
N LEU A 37 -0.07 0.69 8.40
CA LEU A 37 1.40 0.74 8.28
C LEU A 37 2.13 0.81 9.61
N GLU A 38 1.42 0.95 10.74
CA GLU A 38 2.03 1.10 12.07
C GLU A 38 3.10 0.04 12.38
N GLN A 39 2.84 -1.23 12.04
CA GLN A 39 3.78 -2.33 12.26
C GLN A 39 4.83 -2.48 11.14
N LEU A 40 4.71 -1.68 10.09
CA LEU A 40 5.52 -1.72 8.87
C LEU A 40 6.26 -0.39 8.63
N GLU A 41 6.31 0.51 9.62
CA GLU A 41 6.95 1.83 9.50
C GLU A 41 8.43 1.72 9.11
N ASP A 42 9.12 0.72 9.64
CA ASP A 42 10.53 0.43 9.34
C ASP A 42 10.76 -0.28 8.00
N TRP A 43 9.70 -0.66 7.29
CA TRP A 43 9.79 -1.37 6.02
C TRP A 43 9.86 -0.34 4.89
N THR A 44 11.04 0.27 4.73
CA THR A 44 11.32 1.33 3.76
C THR A 44 12.27 0.84 2.66
N PHE A 45 12.54 1.69 1.66
CA PHE A 45 13.53 1.39 0.63
C PHE A 45 14.97 1.38 1.17
N GLU A 46 15.24 2.10 2.25
CA GLU A 46 16.53 2.16 2.92
C GLU A 46 16.81 0.90 3.75
N SER A 47 15.77 0.28 4.31
CA SER A 47 15.90 -0.95 5.10
C SER A 47 15.86 -2.24 4.26
N PHE A 48 15.59 -2.11 2.97
CA PHE A 48 15.63 -3.22 2.01
C PHE A 48 17.05 -3.38 1.44
N ASP A 49 17.58 -4.61 1.36
CA ASP A 49 18.88 -4.90 0.75
C ASP A 49 18.71 -5.20 -0.75
N PRO A 50 19.00 -4.24 -1.65
CA PRO A 50 18.86 -4.45 -3.09
C PRO A 50 19.98 -5.31 -3.67
N THR A 51 21.02 -5.65 -2.90
CA THR A 51 22.17 -6.42 -3.38
C THR A 51 21.88 -7.92 -3.46
N VAL A 52 20.75 -8.37 -2.90
CA VAL A 52 20.30 -9.76 -3.00
C VAL A 52 20.07 -10.13 -4.47
N PRO A 53 20.68 -11.22 -4.97
CA PRO A 53 20.48 -11.64 -6.35
C PRO A 53 18.99 -11.86 -6.66
N GLY A 54 18.50 -11.21 -7.72
CA GLY A 54 17.13 -11.36 -8.20
C GLY A 54 16.11 -10.35 -7.64
N VAL A 55 16.51 -9.38 -6.80
CA VAL A 55 15.62 -8.32 -6.30
C VAL A 55 15.86 -6.93 -6.90
N ALA A 56 17.03 -6.68 -7.50
CA ALA A 56 17.45 -5.35 -7.93
C ALA A 56 16.46 -4.67 -8.92
N ASP A 57 15.95 -5.41 -9.90
CA ASP A 57 14.96 -4.89 -10.83
C ASP A 57 13.63 -4.55 -10.13
N ALA A 58 13.18 -5.41 -9.21
CA ALA A 58 11.96 -5.17 -8.46
C ALA A 58 12.10 -3.96 -7.54
N TYR A 59 13.24 -3.79 -6.88
CA TYR A 59 13.56 -2.61 -6.10
C TYR A 59 13.50 -1.34 -6.95
N ARG A 60 14.19 -1.34 -8.09
CA ARG A 60 14.24 -0.18 -9.00
C ARG A 60 12.84 0.21 -9.48
N ILE A 61 12.05 -0.76 -9.91
CA ILE A 61 10.68 -0.52 -10.40
C ILE A 61 9.75 -0.05 -9.29
N ALA A 62 9.86 -0.64 -8.09
CA ALA A 62 9.10 -0.22 -6.92
C ALA A 62 9.41 1.23 -6.54
N LEU A 63 10.69 1.62 -6.53
CA LEU A 63 11.11 2.99 -6.25
C LEU A 63 10.65 3.98 -7.33
N GLU A 64 10.71 3.58 -8.61
CA GLU A 64 10.17 4.35 -9.74
C GLU A 64 8.66 4.59 -9.55
N TYR A 65 7.92 3.54 -9.22
CA TYR A 65 6.48 3.62 -8.96
C TYR A 65 6.16 4.51 -7.75
N ALA A 66 6.89 4.39 -6.64
CA ALA A 66 6.67 5.21 -5.45
C ALA A 66 6.90 6.71 -5.69
N ARG A 67 7.80 7.06 -6.62
CA ARG A 67 8.06 8.45 -7.01
C ARG A 67 6.96 9.09 -7.86
N ASN A 68 6.21 8.28 -8.60
CA ASN A 68 5.10 8.74 -9.42
C ASN A 68 4.06 7.62 -9.53
N PRO A 69 3.22 7.42 -8.50
CA PRO A 69 2.28 6.30 -8.46
C PRO A 69 1.18 6.51 -9.50
N ASP A 70 1.26 5.77 -10.59
CA ASP A 70 0.28 5.73 -11.68
C ASP A 70 0.07 4.28 -12.14
N GLY A 71 -1.17 3.94 -12.47
CA GLY A 71 -1.55 2.57 -12.78
C GLY A 71 -1.24 1.60 -11.63
N TRP A 72 -1.03 0.35 -11.97
CA TRP A 72 -0.91 -0.76 -11.03
C TRP A 72 0.48 -1.39 -11.08
N LEU A 73 0.97 -1.80 -9.92
CA LEU A 73 2.21 -2.58 -9.79
C LEU A 73 1.89 -3.93 -9.16
N LEU A 74 2.17 -5.00 -9.89
CA LEU A 74 1.99 -6.37 -9.41
C LEU A 74 3.36 -6.98 -9.11
N LEU A 75 3.61 -7.28 -7.84
CA LEU A 75 4.82 -7.95 -7.36
C LEU A 75 4.54 -9.46 -7.18
N MET A 76 5.25 -10.29 -7.93
CA MET A 76 5.10 -11.75 -7.94
C MET A 76 6.40 -12.44 -7.53
N GLY A 77 6.32 -13.65 -6.99
CA GLY A 77 7.49 -14.46 -6.66
C GLY A 77 7.27 -15.36 -5.45
N GLY A 78 8.27 -16.20 -5.14
CA GLY A 78 8.19 -17.18 -4.05
C GLY A 78 8.04 -16.58 -2.65
N PHE A 79 7.88 -17.45 -1.65
CA PHE A 79 7.81 -17.02 -0.25
C PHE A 79 9.11 -16.34 0.19
N GLY A 80 8.95 -15.28 0.98
CA GLY A 80 10.08 -14.58 1.56
C GLY A 80 10.98 -13.83 0.57
N CYS A 81 10.61 -13.62 -0.71
CA CYS A 81 11.48 -12.90 -1.65
C CYS A 81 11.44 -11.35 -1.53
N GLY A 82 10.70 -10.80 -0.57
CA GLY A 82 10.67 -9.35 -0.28
C GLY A 82 9.51 -8.56 -0.89
N LYS A 83 8.48 -9.20 -1.47
CA LYS A 83 7.30 -8.52 -2.05
C LYS A 83 6.61 -7.59 -1.05
N THR A 84 6.23 -8.10 0.11
CA THR A 84 5.56 -7.35 1.18
C THR A 84 6.42 -6.18 1.66
N HIS A 85 7.75 -6.36 1.76
CA HIS A 85 8.68 -5.28 2.10
C HIS A 85 8.66 -4.19 1.04
N LEU A 86 8.82 -4.52 -0.23
CA LEU A 86 8.76 -3.53 -1.30
C LEU A 86 7.40 -2.83 -1.37
N ALA A 87 6.30 -3.55 -1.14
CA ALA A 87 4.96 -2.97 -1.11
C ALA A 87 4.75 -1.98 0.05
N ALA A 88 5.24 -2.33 1.25
CA ALA A 88 5.27 -1.44 2.41
C ALA A 88 6.18 -0.23 2.18
N ALA A 89 7.35 -0.44 1.56
CA ALA A 89 8.30 0.63 1.22
C ALA A 89 7.70 1.65 0.26
N ILE A 90 6.93 1.20 -0.75
CA ILE A 90 6.17 2.08 -1.63
C ILE A 90 5.16 2.90 -0.80
N ALA A 91 4.38 2.24 0.06
CA ALA A 91 3.36 2.90 0.85
C ALA A 91 3.95 3.96 1.79
N ASN A 92 5.01 3.61 2.54
CA ASN A 92 5.76 4.53 3.38
C ASN A 92 6.30 5.71 2.57
N TYR A 93 6.97 5.45 1.45
CA TYR A 93 7.51 6.51 0.60
C TYR A 93 6.41 7.48 0.14
N VAL A 94 5.27 6.95 -0.31
CA VAL A 94 4.13 7.73 -0.81
C VAL A 94 3.49 8.56 0.31
N LEU A 95 3.33 8.00 1.51
CA LEU A 95 2.83 8.71 2.68
C LEU A 95 3.68 9.93 3.03
N HIS A 96 5.00 9.77 3.01
CA HIS A 96 5.94 10.82 3.42
C HIS A 96 6.26 11.84 2.31
N HIS A 97 6.19 11.45 1.03
CA HIS A 97 6.72 12.26 -0.07
C HIS A 97 5.70 12.68 -1.13
N GLN A 98 4.57 11.98 -1.28
CA GLN A 98 3.62 12.21 -2.37
C GLN A 98 2.30 12.86 -1.94
N ARG A 99 2.12 13.16 -0.64
CA ARG A 99 0.87 13.69 -0.07
C ARG A 99 -0.36 12.82 -0.40
N LEU A 100 -0.15 11.54 -0.64
CA LEU A 100 -1.21 10.56 -0.80
C LEU A 100 -1.33 9.77 0.49
N PHE A 101 -2.56 9.35 0.79
CA PHE A 101 -2.83 8.45 1.91
C PHE A 101 -2.89 7.01 1.38
N PRO A 102 -1.85 6.20 1.63
CA PRO A 102 -1.90 4.80 1.30
C PRO A 102 -2.82 4.06 2.28
N LEU A 103 -3.40 2.97 1.81
CA LEU A 103 -4.00 1.95 2.65
C LEU A 103 -3.29 0.64 2.36
N PHE A 104 -2.63 0.08 3.36
CA PHE A 104 -2.00 -1.22 3.33
C PHE A 104 -2.90 -2.24 4.01
N THR A 105 -3.19 -3.35 3.32
CA THR A 105 -3.97 -4.43 3.91
C THR A 105 -3.54 -5.77 3.34
N VAL A 106 -3.45 -6.75 4.23
CA VAL A 106 -3.36 -8.16 3.86
C VAL A 106 -4.75 -8.63 3.41
N VAL A 107 -4.82 -9.33 2.28
CA VAL A 107 -6.08 -9.70 1.62
C VAL A 107 -6.97 -10.59 2.52
N PRO A 108 -6.46 -11.66 3.15
CA PRO A 108 -7.20 -12.43 4.15
C PRO A 108 -7.82 -11.56 5.27
N ASP A 109 -7.02 -10.68 5.88
CA ASP A 109 -7.47 -9.84 7.01
C ASP A 109 -8.55 -8.84 6.58
N LEU A 110 -8.42 -8.27 5.37
CA LEU A 110 -9.44 -7.40 4.79
C LEU A 110 -10.78 -8.13 4.67
N LEU A 111 -10.75 -9.35 4.14
CA LEU A 111 -11.95 -10.14 3.93
C LEU A 111 -12.60 -10.55 5.25
N ASP A 112 -11.81 -10.93 6.25
CA ASP A 112 -12.33 -11.23 7.58
C ASP A 112 -12.97 -10.01 8.25
N TYR A 113 -12.34 -8.84 8.14
CA TYR A 113 -12.90 -7.59 8.61
C TYR A 113 -14.24 -7.26 7.92
N LEU A 114 -14.27 -7.34 6.59
CA LEU A 114 -15.48 -7.08 5.80
C LEU A 114 -16.60 -8.06 6.13
N ARG A 115 -16.26 -9.32 6.47
CA ARG A 115 -17.24 -10.34 6.86
C ARG A 115 -17.79 -10.07 8.26
N ALA A 116 -16.94 -9.70 9.20
CA ALA A 116 -17.33 -9.40 10.59
C ALA A 116 -18.24 -8.17 10.68
N THR A 117 -18.03 -7.19 9.81
CA THR A 117 -18.84 -5.95 9.75
C THR A 117 -20.18 -6.13 9.02
N PHE A 118 -20.40 -7.27 8.36
CA PHE A 118 -21.66 -7.63 7.70
C PHE A 118 -22.76 -8.11 8.67
N ALA A 119 -22.50 -8.13 9.97
CA ALA A 119 -23.50 -8.48 10.98
C ALA A 119 -24.66 -7.46 10.97
N PRO A 120 -25.92 -7.92 11.05
CA PRO A 120 -27.12 -7.11 10.79
C PRO A 120 -27.28 -5.84 11.66
N ASP A 121 -26.51 -5.72 12.75
CA ASP A 121 -26.57 -4.58 13.68
C ASP A 121 -25.51 -3.49 13.42
N ARG A 122 -24.70 -3.55 12.34
CA ARG A 122 -23.56 -2.62 12.11
C ARG A 122 -23.36 -2.13 10.68
N THR A 123 -24.45 -1.83 9.98
CA THR A 123 -24.47 -1.40 8.58
C THR A 123 -23.59 -0.16 8.29
N ASP A 124 -23.54 0.81 9.21
CA ASP A 124 -22.78 2.06 9.01
C ASP A 124 -21.24 1.86 8.98
N SER A 125 -20.73 0.80 9.61
CA SER A 125 -19.28 0.55 9.71
C SER A 125 -18.70 -0.18 8.50
N TYR A 126 -19.49 -1.07 7.90
CA TYR A 126 -19.10 -1.87 6.73
C TYR A 126 -18.90 -1.01 5.49
N ASP A 127 -19.92 -0.22 5.15
CA ASP A 127 -19.91 0.61 3.94
C ASP A 127 -18.76 1.62 4.01
N ASN A 128 -18.46 2.15 5.20
CA ASN A 128 -17.36 3.09 5.39
C ASN A 128 -16.00 2.45 5.09
N ARG A 129 -15.68 1.27 5.63
CA ARG A 129 -14.38 0.63 5.35
C ARG A 129 -14.26 0.17 3.90
N PHE A 130 -15.33 -0.41 3.35
CA PHE A 130 -15.31 -0.86 1.96
C PHE A 130 -15.13 0.31 0.98
N GLU A 131 -15.76 1.46 1.25
CA GLU A 131 -15.51 2.69 0.50
C GLU A 131 -14.11 3.26 0.74
N GLN A 132 -13.58 3.21 1.96
CA GLN A 132 -12.18 3.62 2.23
C GLN A 132 -11.19 2.82 1.38
N VAL A 133 -11.36 1.49 1.30
CA VAL A 133 -10.50 0.61 0.50
C VAL A 133 -10.61 0.92 -0.99
N ARG A 134 -11.84 1.07 -1.50
CA ARG A 134 -12.06 1.45 -2.91
C ARG A 134 -11.50 2.83 -3.23
N ASN A 135 -11.53 3.76 -2.28
CA ASN A 135 -11.20 5.16 -2.52
C ASN A 135 -9.79 5.59 -2.12
N ALA A 136 -9.02 4.75 -1.41
CA ALA A 136 -7.65 5.05 -0.99
C ALA A 136 -6.78 5.60 -2.14
N GLY A 137 -6.00 6.65 -1.84
CA GLY A 137 -5.16 7.34 -2.81
C GLY A 137 -4.08 6.42 -3.41
N LEU A 138 -3.58 5.50 -2.58
CA LEU A 138 -2.86 4.31 -3.00
C LEU A 138 -3.44 3.13 -2.21
N LEU A 139 -3.74 2.00 -2.86
CA LEU A 139 -4.13 0.77 -2.16
C LEU A 139 -3.02 -0.27 -2.35
N VAL A 140 -2.58 -0.87 -1.25
CA VAL A 140 -1.73 -2.06 -1.27
C VAL A 140 -2.55 -3.25 -0.83
N LEU A 141 -2.71 -4.23 -1.72
CA LEU A 141 -3.31 -5.53 -1.45
C LEU A 141 -2.20 -6.57 -1.35
N ASP A 142 -1.84 -6.95 -0.12
CA ASP A 142 -0.77 -7.90 0.14
C ASP A 142 -1.30 -9.35 0.22
N ASP A 143 -0.52 -10.28 -0.33
CA ASP A 143 -0.79 -11.72 -0.36
C ASP A 143 -2.11 -12.12 -1.03
N LEU A 144 -2.42 -11.50 -2.18
CA LEU A 144 -3.56 -11.86 -3.02
C LEU A 144 -3.47 -13.32 -3.49
N GLY A 145 -4.55 -14.06 -3.33
CA GLY A 145 -4.67 -15.47 -3.68
C GLY A 145 -4.41 -16.41 -2.50
N THR A 146 -3.99 -15.94 -1.33
CA THR A 146 -3.81 -16.80 -0.14
C THR A 146 -5.09 -17.05 0.65
N GLU A 147 -6.15 -16.30 0.35
CA GLU A 147 -7.45 -16.38 1.02
C GLU A 147 -8.21 -17.69 0.71
N HIS A 148 -9.13 -18.05 1.62
CA HIS A 148 -10.11 -19.09 1.34
C HIS A 148 -11.05 -18.62 0.22
N THR A 149 -11.06 -19.33 -0.90
CA THR A 149 -11.90 -19.07 -2.08
C THR A 149 -13.37 -19.37 -1.81
N THR A 150 -14.03 -18.56 -0.99
CA THR A 150 -15.49 -18.54 -0.88
C THR A 150 -16.07 -17.65 -1.98
N PRO A 151 -17.27 -17.96 -2.53
CA PRO A 151 -17.90 -17.10 -3.53
C PRO A 151 -18.06 -15.64 -3.08
N TRP A 152 -18.31 -15.43 -1.78
CA TRP A 152 -18.39 -14.10 -1.19
C TRP A 152 -17.05 -13.36 -1.23
N ALA A 153 -15.94 -14.02 -0.84
CA ALA A 153 -14.61 -13.41 -0.86
C ALA A 153 -14.20 -13.01 -2.28
N THR A 154 -14.36 -13.92 -3.24
CA THR A 154 -14.09 -13.68 -4.65
C THR A 154 -14.89 -12.49 -5.19
N GLU A 155 -16.18 -12.42 -4.86
CA GLU A 155 -17.04 -11.32 -5.31
C GLU A 155 -16.62 -9.97 -4.70
N LYS A 156 -16.26 -9.93 -3.41
CA LYS A 156 -15.80 -8.70 -2.76
C LYS A 156 -14.46 -8.21 -3.29
N LEU A 157 -13.50 -9.11 -3.52
CA LEU A 157 -12.24 -8.75 -4.17
C LEU A 157 -12.47 -8.24 -5.58
N PHE A 158 -13.32 -8.91 -6.36
CA PHE A 158 -13.66 -8.46 -7.70
C PHE A 158 -14.27 -7.04 -7.69
N GLN A 159 -15.18 -6.73 -6.76
CA GLN A 159 -15.77 -5.39 -6.63
C GLN A 159 -14.71 -4.31 -6.37
N ILE A 160 -13.75 -4.56 -5.48
CA ILE A 160 -12.65 -3.62 -5.17
C ILE A 160 -11.76 -3.43 -6.40
N ILE A 161 -11.29 -4.54 -6.98
CA ILE A 161 -10.38 -4.56 -8.13
C ILE A 161 -11.02 -3.88 -9.33
N ASN A 162 -12.27 -4.23 -9.66
CA ASN A 162 -12.98 -3.66 -10.80
C ASN A 162 -13.25 -2.17 -10.63
N TYR A 163 -13.64 -1.72 -9.42
CA TYR A 163 -13.80 -0.29 -9.14
C TYR A 163 -12.50 0.48 -9.38
N ARG A 164 -11.40 0.02 -8.78
CA ARG A 164 -10.10 0.71 -8.90
C ARG A 164 -9.54 0.66 -10.32
N TYR A 165 -9.82 -0.40 -11.06
CA TYR A 165 -9.42 -0.55 -12.45
C TYR A 165 -10.14 0.48 -13.32
N ASN A 166 -11.46 0.59 -13.19
CA ASN A 166 -12.28 1.54 -13.94
C ASN A 166 -11.91 2.99 -13.64
N GLN A 167 -11.54 3.28 -12.39
CA GLN A 167 -11.13 4.62 -11.95
C GLN A 167 -9.62 4.88 -12.12
N ARG A 168 -8.86 3.91 -12.63
CA ARG A 168 -7.39 3.95 -12.77
C ARG A 168 -6.67 4.40 -11.50
N LYS A 169 -7.16 3.97 -10.33
CA LYS A 169 -6.57 4.36 -9.04
C LYS A 169 -5.26 3.60 -8.80
N PRO A 170 -4.19 4.27 -8.31
CA PRO A 170 -2.91 3.62 -8.03
C PRO A 170 -3.06 2.42 -7.10
N THR A 171 -2.57 1.26 -7.50
CA THR A 171 -2.73 0.02 -6.72
C THR A 171 -1.46 -0.84 -6.78
N VAL A 172 -0.95 -1.26 -5.63
CA VAL A 172 0.12 -2.26 -5.53
C VAL A 172 -0.49 -3.57 -5.07
N ILE A 173 -0.12 -4.66 -5.71
CA ILE A 173 -0.62 -6.00 -5.40
C ILE A 173 0.57 -6.91 -5.23
N THR A 174 0.57 -7.73 -4.19
CA THR A 174 1.55 -8.82 -4.06
C THR A 174 0.85 -10.17 -4.17
N THR A 175 1.49 -11.14 -4.81
CA THR A 175 1.01 -12.52 -4.85
C THR A 175 2.16 -13.50 -4.91
N ASN A 176 1.95 -14.67 -4.31
CA ASN A 176 2.84 -15.83 -4.39
C ASN A 176 2.28 -16.95 -5.27
N ARG A 177 1.09 -16.76 -5.86
CA ARG A 177 0.43 -17.72 -6.75
C ARG A 177 0.68 -17.40 -8.22
N ASP A 178 0.46 -18.39 -9.06
CA ASP A 178 0.34 -18.15 -10.48
C ASP A 178 -0.95 -17.36 -10.76
N LEU A 179 -0.94 -16.50 -11.77
CA LEU A 179 -2.11 -15.72 -12.15
C LEU A 179 -3.24 -16.60 -12.65
N ASP A 180 -2.91 -17.78 -13.19
CA ASP A 180 -3.88 -18.77 -13.66
C ASP A 180 -4.67 -19.43 -12.51
N ASP A 181 -4.18 -19.32 -11.26
CA ASP A 181 -4.89 -19.81 -10.07
C ASP A 181 -5.92 -18.80 -9.52
N LEU A 182 -5.96 -17.59 -10.07
CA LEU A 182 -6.88 -16.53 -9.64
C LEU A 182 -8.21 -16.58 -10.40
N ASP A 183 -9.26 -16.00 -9.82
CA ASP A 183 -10.54 -15.78 -10.53
C ASP A 183 -10.30 -15.10 -11.88
N GLU A 184 -10.91 -15.62 -12.93
CA GLU A 184 -10.69 -15.19 -14.31
C GLU A 184 -10.90 -13.68 -14.49
N ARG A 185 -11.88 -13.10 -13.79
CA ARG A 185 -12.18 -11.67 -13.88
C ARG A 185 -11.07 -10.85 -13.24
N ILE A 186 -10.54 -11.28 -12.09
CA ILE A 186 -9.40 -10.64 -11.43
C ILE A 186 -8.16 -10.74 -12.31
N ARG A 187 -7.83 -11.95 -12.78
CA ARG A 187 -6.69 -12.21 -13.68
C ARG A 187 -6.73 -11.31 -14.91
N SER A 188 -7.90 -11.17 -15.54
CA SER A 188 -8.08 -10.31 -16.72
C SER A 188 -7.63 -8.86 -16.48
N ARG A 189 -7.85 -8.29 -15.28
CA ARG A 189 -7.43 -6.91 -14.96
C ARG A 189 -5.95 -6.83 -14.63
N LEU A 190 -5.41 -7.85 -13.94
CA LEU A 190 -3.99 -7.92 -13.62
C LEU A 190 -3.11 -8.12 -14.86
N CYS A 191 -3.65 -8.75 -15.91
CA CYS A 191 -2.96 -8.99 -17.18
C CYS A 191 -3.03 -7.81 -18.16
N ASP A 192 -3.83 -6.77 -17.90
CA ASP A 192 -3.87 -5.60 -18.77
C ASP A 192 -2.60 -4.75 -18.60
N ARG A 193 -1.69 -4.86 -19.57
CA ARG A 193 -0.40 -4.16 -19.57
C ARG A 193 -0.51 -2.64 -19.75
N ALA A 194 -1.67 -2.13 -20.18
CA ALA A 194 -1.89 -0.69 -20.26
C ALA A 194 -2.06 -0.04 -18.88
N ILE A 195 -2.42 -0.85 -17.86
CA ILE A 195 -2.66 -0.38 -16.49
C ILE A 195 -1.70 -1.05 -15.51
N CYS A 196 -1.45 -2.35 -15.65
CA CYS A 196 -0.71 -3.16 -14.69
C CYS A 196 0.71 -3.51 -15.19
N ARG A 197 1.72 -3.09 -14.42
CA ARG A 197 3.11 -3.51 -14.58
C ARG A 197 3.39 -4.67 -13.66
N ALA A 198 3.53 -5.87 -14.22
CA ALA A 198 3.90 -7.07 -13.48
C ALA A 198 5.42 -7.23 -13.36
N VAL A 199 5.91 -7.54 -12.15
CA VAL A 199 7.32 -7.75 -11.84
C VAL A 199 7.49 -9.04 -11.05
N PHE A 200 8.37 -9.92 -11.54
CA PHE A 200 8.65 -11.20 -10.89
C PHE A 200 9.98 -11.16 -10.15
N ILE A 201 9.94 -11.33 -8.83
CA ILE A 201 11.12 -11.39 -7.96
C ILE A 201 11.65 -12.83 -7.96
N ARG A 202 12.84 -13.01 -8.52
CA ARG A 202 13.48 -14.34 -8.70
C ARG A 202 14.37 -14.76 -7.53
N ALA A 203 14.39 -13.99 -6.45
CA ALA A 203 15.21 -14.28 -5.28
C ALA A 203 14.69 -15.49 -4.49
N GLY A 204 15.62 -16.24 -3.88
CA GLY A 204 15.29 -17.21 -2.82
C GLY A 204 14.81 -16.52 -1.54
N ASP A 205 14.45 -17.30 -0.52
CA ASP A 205 13.90 -16.77 0.74
C ASP A 205 14.88 -15.80 1.43
N TYR A 206 14.54 -14.50 1.42
CA TYR A 206 15.27 -13.38 2.00
C TYR A 206 15.38 -13.50 3.53
N ARG A 207 14.40 -14.15 4.19
CA ARG A 207 14.33 -14.28 5.66
C ARG A 207 15.45 -15.19 6.19
N LEU A 208 15.87 -16.18 5.40
CA LEU A 208 16.91 -17.14 5.77
C LEU A 208 18.33 -16.58 5.75
N ARG A 209 18.55 -15.39 5.16
CA ARG A 209 19.87 -14.74 5.13
C ARG A 209 20.09 -13.76 6.27
N ARG A 210 19.04 -13.12 6.78
CA ARG A 210 19.12 -12.21 7.93
C ARG A 210 19.61 -12.92 9.19
N SER A 211 19.22 -14.18 9.41
CA SER A 211 19.68 -14.98 10.55
C SER A 211 21.18 -15.33 10.54
N ARG A 212 21.81 -15.34 9.35
CA ARG A 212 23.25 -15.66 9.21
C ARG A 212 24.19 -14.47 9.42
N LEU A 213 23.68 -13.24 9.39
CA LEU A 213 24.46 -12.01 9.58
C LEU A 213 24.40 -11.49 11.02
N SER A 214 23.55 -12.09 11.86
CA SER A 214 23.40 -11.81 13.29
C SER A 214 23.95 -12.93 14.18
N SER A 215 24.78 -13.82 13.63
CA SER A 215 25.47 -14.92 14.32
C SER A 215 26.98 -14.75 14.26
#